data_AF-A0A915M0W0-F1
#
_entry.id   AF-A0A915M0W0-F1
#
_cell.length_a   1.000
_cell.length_b   1.000
_cell.length_c   1.000
_cell.angle_alpha   90.00
_cell.angle_beta   90.00
_cell.angle_gamma   90.00
#
_symmetry.space_group_name_H-M   'P 1'
#
loop_
_entity.id
_entity.type
_entity.pdbx_description
1 polymer ?
#
loop_
_entity_poly.entity_id
_entity_poly.type
_entity_poly.pdbx_seq_one_letter_code
_entity_poly.pdbx_strand_id
1 'polypeptide(L)'
;MHSKSSLPLFWLCYGEFGRCTAVYGTPTMFIDMLGHEEYPSFDYSSIHSGIVAGAPCPVTLCSRLVNELGMKNLQVCYGTTETSPV
;
A
#
# COMPACT_ATOMS: atom_id res chain seq x y z
N MET A 1 -14.23 -5.16 -24.04
CA MET A 1 -12.89 -5.76 -23.78
C MET A 1 -12.08 -4.78 -22.96
N HIS A 2 -12.15 -4.89 -21.64
CA HIS A 2 -11.12 -4.50 -20.65
C HIS A 2 -11.66 -5.09 -19.35
N SER A 3 -11.41 -6.39 -19.20
CA SER A 3 -11.68 -7.13 -17.98
C SER A 3 -10.82 -6.48 -16.88
N LYS A 4 -11.41 -5.58 -16.11
CA LYS A 4 -10.86 -5.13 -14.83
C LYS A 4 -11.07 -6.30 -13.87
N SER A 5 -10.15 -7.25 -13.88
CA SER A 5 -10.03 -8.28 -12.85
C SER A 5 -9.82 -7.58 -11.50
N SER A 6 -10.93 -7.46 -10.78
CA SER A 6 -11.15 -7.73 -9.35
C SER A 6 -9.99 -7.67 -8.34
N LEU A 7 -8.97 -6.85 -8.50
CA LEU A 7 -8.27 -6.31 -7.35
C LEU A 7 -9.21 -5.30 -6.67
N PRO A 8 -9.42 -5.35 -5.35
CA PRO A 8 -10.42 -4.54 -4.67
C PRO A 8 -10.12 -3.07 -4.96
N LEU A 9 -11.03 -2.43 -5.69
CA LEU A 9 -10.82 -1.19 -6.45
C LEU A 9 -10.69 0.08 -5.57
N PHE A 10 -10.21 -0.03 -4.34
CA PHE A 10 -10.16 1.08 -3.39
C PHE A 10 -8.96 1.01 -2.44
N TRP A 11 -7.79 0.66 -2.98
CA TRP A 11 -6.52 1.03 -2.36
C TRP A 11 -6.37 2.53 -2.57
N LEU A 12 -6.26 3.33 -1.50
CA LEU A 12 -6.21 4.79 -1.58
C LEU A 12 -4.92 5.24 -2.28
N CYS A 13 -4.94 5.20 -3.60
CA CYS A 13 -4.02 5.88 -4.48
C CYS A 13 -4.30 7.37 -4.42
N TYR A 14 -3.36 8.14 -3.90
CA TYR A 14 -3.38 9.58 -4.04
C TYR A 14 -2.47 9.96 -5.22
N GLY A 15 -3.05 10.52 -6.30
CA GLY A 15 -2.32 10.88 -7.53
C GLY A 15 -3.24 11.28 -8.68
N GLU A 16 -2.67 11.89 -9.73
CA GLU A 16 -3.41 12.29 -10.94
C GLU A 16 -4.00 11.06 -11.66
N PHE A 17 -5.10 11.27 -12.39
CA PHE A 17 -5.88 10.25 -13.12
C PHE A 17 -4.97 9.21 -13.83
N GLY A 18 -4.70 8.09 -13.15
CA GLY A 18 -3.93 6.95 -13.68
C GLY A 18 -2.50 6.76 -13.15
N ARG A 19 -1.96 7.61 -12.27
CA ARG A 19 -0.64 7.40 -11.65
C ARG A 19 -0.67 7.61 -10.13
N CYS A 20 -0.63 6.52 -9.38
CA CYS A 20 -0.57 6.55 -7.94
C CYS A 20 0.85 6.82 -7.47
N THR A 21 1.08 7.89 -6.72
CA THR A 21 2.40 8.20 -6.16
C THR A 21 2.52 7.83 -4.69
N ALA A 22 1.39 7.79 -3.98
CA ALA A 22 1.29 7.36 -2.61
C ALA A 22 0.16 6.34 -2.40
N VAL A 23 0.40 5.36 -1.53
CA VAL A 23 -0.59 4.34 -1.11
C VAL A 23 -0.73 4.32 0.40
N TYR A 24 -1.97 4.29 0.88
CA TYR A 24 -2.31 4.12 2.29
C TYR A 24 -3.04 2.79 2.50
N GLY A 25 -2.68 2.06 3.56
CA GLY A 25 -3.34 0.81 3.92
C GLY A 25 -2.95 0.26 5.29
N THR A 26 -3.59 -0.84 5.69
CA THR A 26 -3.21 -1.59 6.89
C THR A 26 -2.18 -2.67 6.57
N PRO A 27 -1.41 -3.19 7.55
CA PRO A 27 -0.47 -4.28 7.31
C PRO A 27 -1.10 -5.49 6.61
N THR A 28 -2.30 -5.89 7.02
CA THR A 28 -3.00 -7.04 6.43
C THR A 28 -3.35 -6.82 4.97
N MET A 29 -3.73 -5.59 4.61
CA MET A 29 -3.93 -5.23 3.21
C MET A 29 -2.63 -5.46 2.43
N PHE A 30 -1.53 -4.85 2.84
CA PHE A 30 -0.25 -5.02 2.15
C PHE A 30 0.21 -6.49 2.00
N ILE A 31 -0.08 -7.34 2.98
CA ILE A 31 0.20 -8.78 2.89
C ILE A 31 -0.64 -9.44 1.79
N ASP A 32 -1.93 -9.15 1.75
CA ASP A 32 -2.85 -9.68 0.72
C ASP A 32 -2.43 -9.21 -0.68
N MET A 33 -2.03 -7.95 -0.81
CA MET A 33 -1.55 -7.38 -2.07
C MET A 33 -0.30 -8.09 -2.60
N LEU A 34 0.69 -8.31 -1.73
CA LEU A 34 1.93 -9.00 -2.06
C LEU A 34 1.72 -10.51 -2.31
N GLY A 35 0.58 -11.06 -1.88
CA GLY A 35 0.18 -12.45 -2.10
C GLY A 35 -0.73 -12.66 -3.32
N HIS A 36 -1.19 -11.59 -3.97
CA HIS A 36 -2.14 -11.67 -5.06
C HIS A 36 -1.48 -12.17 -6.36
N GLU A 37 -2.14 -13.07 -7.09
CA GLU A 37 -1.58 -13.67 -8.32
C GLU A 37 -1.29 -12.63 -9.42
N GLU A 38 -2.08 -11.57 -9.47
CA GLU A 38 -1.90 -10.48 -10.44
C GLU A 38 -0.85 -9.44 -10.00
N TYR A 39 -0.31 -9.50 -8.77
CA TYR A 39 0.74 -8.60 -8.28
C TYR A 39 1.87 -8.35 -9.30
N PRO A 40 2.52 -9.37 -9.90
CA PRO A 40 3.60 -9.15 -10.86
C PRO A 40 3.16 -8.49 -12.18
N SER A 41 1.86 -8.43 -12.45
CA SER A 41 1.30 -7.87 -13.69
C SER A 41 1.11 -6.34 -13.61
N PHE A 42 1.19 -5.74 -12.42
CA PHE A 42 1.00 -4.30 -12.24
C PHE A 42 2.32 -3.54 -12.19
N ASP A 43 2.32 -2.35 -12.80
CA ASP A 43 3.42 -1.42 -12.71
C ASP A 43 3.29 -0.52 -11.48
N TYR A 44 4.11 -0.79 -10.46
CA TYR A 44 4.18 -0.01 -9.22
C TYR A 44 5.28 1.06 -9.24
N SER A 45 5.98 1.26 -10.36
CA SER A 45 7.12 2.18 -10.45
C SER A 45 6.79 3.64 -10.13
N SER A 46 5.51 4.01 -10.22
CA SER A 46 5.02 5.35 -9.87
C SER A 46 4.90 5.58 -8.36
N ILE A 47 4.80 4.52 -7.56
CA ILE A 47 4.64 4.60 -6.12
C ILE A 47 5.99 4.86 -5.47
N HIS A 48 6.09 5.95 -4.70
CA HIS A 48 7.30 6.30 -3.95
C HIS A 48 7.05 6.47 -2.45
N SER A 49 5.79 6.69 -2.06
CA SER A 49 5.38 6.89 -0.67
C SER A 49 4.35 5.85 -0.25
N GLY A 50 4.44 5.42 1.01
CA GLY A 50 3.50 4.47 1.60
C GLY A 50 3.18 4.85 3.03
N ILE A 51 1.92 4.73 3.43
CA ILE A 51 1.52 4.86 4.83
C ILE A 51 0.88 3.54 5.27
N VAL A 52 1.42 2.98 6.35
CA VAL A 52 0.89 1.79 7.01
C VAL A 52 0.33 2.20 8.36
N ALA A 53 -0.96 1.97 8.58
CA ALA A 53 -1.61 2.35 9.84
C ALA A 53 -2.65 1.32 10.28
N GLY A 54 -3.21 1.51 11.49
CA GLY A 54 -4.34 0.74 11.99
C GLY A 54 -4.02 -0.64 12.58
N ALA A 55 -2.81 -1.15 12.43
CA ALA A 55 -2.35 -2.38 13.10
C ALA A 55 -0.81 -2.39 13.25
N PRO A 56 -0.25 -3.21 14.18
CA PRO A 56 1.19 -3.38 14.28
C PRO A 56 1.77 -3.95 12.98
N CYS A 57 2.76 -3.26 12.42
CA CYS A 57 3.40 -3.66 11.17
C CYS A 57 4.70 -4.43 11.46
N PRO A 58 4.84 -5.70 11.01
CA PRO A 58 6.08 -6.45 11.19
C PRO A 58 7.19 -5.87 10.29
N VAL A 59 8.42 -5.84 10.81
CA VAL A 59 9.59 -5.29 10.08
C VAL A 59 9.82 -5.99 8.74
N THR A 60 9.52 -7.29 8.66
CA THR A 60 9.62 -8.08 7.43
C THR A 60 8.69 -7.56 6.34
N LEU A 61 7.48 -7.13 6.70
CA LEU A 61 6.55 -6.52 5.76
C LEU A 61 7.06 -5.16 5.29
N CYS A 62 7.52 -4.30 6.22
CA CYS A 62 8.11 -3.00 5.84
C CYS A 62 9.27 -3.17 4.85
N SER A 63 10.18 -4.13 5.10
CA SER A 63 11.28 -4.41 4.17
C SER A 63 10.80 -4.85 2.80
N ARG A 64 9.74 -5.68 2.72
CA ARG A 64 9.16 -6.07 1.43
C ARG A 64 8.52 -4.89 0.72
N LEU A 65 7.80 -4.01 1.43
CA LEU A 65 7.19 -2.80 0.85
C LEU A 65 8.25 -1.85 0.26
N VAL A 66 9.37 -1.66 0.94
CA VAL A 66 10.46 -0.81 0.42
C VAL A 66 11.14 -1.45 -0.80
N ASN A 67 11.43 -2.75 -0.76
CA ASN A 67 12.20 -3.43 -1.80
C ASN A 67 11.37 -3.81 -3.03
N GLU A 68 10.12 -4.25 -2.85
CA GLU A 68 9.27 -4.77 -3.94
C GLU A 68 8.37 -3.68 -4.54
N LEU A 69 7.87 -2.74 -3.73
CA LEU A 69 6.99 -1.64 -4.21
C LEU A 69 7.70 -0.30 -4.40
N GLY A 70 8.99 -0.19 -4.05
CA GLY A 70 9.74 1.05 -4.19
C GLY A 70 9.29 2.16 -3.23
N MET A 71 8.58 1.82 -2.14
CA MET A 71 8.10 2.77 -1.13
C MET A 71 9.24 3.30 -0.26
N LYS A 72 10.11 4.15 -0.82
CA LYS A 72 11.26 4.74 -0.10
C LYS A 72 10.80 5.64 1.05
N ASN A 73 9.65 6.28 0.91
CA ASN A 73 9.04 7.11 1.93
C ASN A 73 7.92 6.34 2.65
N LEU A 74 8.27 5.24 3.29
CA LEU A 74 7.34 4.43 4.10
C LEU A 74 7.18 5.04 5.49
N GLN A 75 5.94 5.34 5.88
CA GLN A 75 5.58 5.81 7.21
C GLN A 75 4.67 4.80 7.90
N VAL A 76 5.00 4.41 9.12
CA VAL A 76 4.15 3.56 9.95
C VAL A 76 3.50 4.43 11.01
N CYS A 77 2.21 4.70 10.85
CA CYS A 77 1.44 5.51 11.79
C CYS A 77 0.80 4.60 12.82
N TYR A 78 1.16 4.79 14.09
CA TYR A 78 0.49 4.15 15.21
C TYR A 78 -0.45 5.17 15.85
N GLY A 79 -1.74 4.84 15.91
CA GLY A 79 -2.74 5.70 16.55
C GLY A 79 -3.77 4.84 17.28
N THR A 80 -4.17 5.27 18.47
CA THR A 80 -5.38 4.75 19.14
C THR A 80 -6.51 5.75 18.95
N THR A 81 -7.76 5.28 18.98
CA THR A 81 -8.93 6.18 18.92
C THR A 81 -8.90 7.24 20.03
N GLU A 82 -8.22 6.93 21.13
CA GLU A 82 -8.08 7.77 22.32
C GLU A 82 -7.10 8.95 22.14
N THR A 83 -6.31 8.98 21.05
CA THR A 83 -5.25 9.99 20.80
C THR A 83 -5.43 10.73 19.46
N SER A 84 -6.64 11.18 19.14
CA SER A 84 -6.94 11.83 17.84
C SER A 84 -6.28 13.23 17.64
N PRO A 85 -5.69 13.58 16.46
CA PRO A 85 -5.14 12.73 15.40
C PRO A 85 -3.60 12.75 15.33
N VAL A 86 -3.05 11.77 14.58
CA VAL A 86 -1.68 11.76 14.02
C VAL A 86 -1.63 12.48 12.68
#